data_AF-A0AAV0KWK7-F1
#
_entry.id   AF-A0AAV0KWK7-F1
#
_cell.length_a   1.000
_cell.length_b   1.000
_cell.length_c   1.000
_cell.angle_alpha   90.00
_cell.angle_beta   90.00
_cell.angle_gamma   90.00
#
_symmetry.space_group_name_H-M   'P 1'
#
loop_
_entity.id
_entity.type
_entity.pdbx_description
1 polymer ?
#
loop_
_entity_poly.entity_id
_entity_poly.type
_entity_poly.pdbx_seq_one_letter_code
_entity_poly.pdbx_strand_id
1 'polypeptide(L)'
;MAAAAAEMRNCKSRTVKLLCPALSKIVPYEVWEEQRLDLGSIARALGLEPSALKLNGHLIGRGANLMSSVTWKSLLNYFSGKGLPTGETDQDALIVAGKLCKVGSKFGLPYRRKARC
;
A
#
# COMPACT_ATOMS: atom_id res chain seq x y z
N MET A 1 1.72 19.72 -36.38
CA MET A 1 1.09 19.59 -35.04
C MET A 1 0.20 18.35 -35.10
N ALA A 2 0.29 17.30 -34.30
CA ALA A 2 0.90 17.10 -32.99
C ALA A 2 1.42 15.66 -32.88
N ALA A 3 2.38 15.47 -31.98
CA ALA A 3 3.00 14.19 -31.67
C ALA A 3 2.01 13.21 -31.02
N ALA A 4 1.96 11.98 -31.53
CA ALA A 4 1.41 10.83 -30.81
C ALA A 4 2.54 9.80 -30.62
N ALA A 5 3.56 10.21 -29.87
CA ALA A 5 4.53 9.27 -29.32
C ALA A 5 3.87 8.59 -28.12
N ALA A 6 3.69 7.27 -28.23
CA ALA A 6 3.53 6.29 -27.15
C ALA A 6 3.17 6.86 -25.76
N GLU A 7 1.88 6.91 -25.42
CA GLU A 7 1.45 6.87 -24.01
C GLU A 7 1.63 5.42 -23.52
N MET A 8 2.88 4.98 -23.49
CA MET A 8 3.28 3.85 -22.66
C MET A 8 3.11 4.36 -21.25
N ARG A 9 1.92 4.12 -20.67
CA ARG A 9 1.66 4.34 -19.24
C ARG A 9 2.88 3.79 -18.52
N ASN A 10 3.69 4.68 -17.98
CA ASN A 10 4.95 4.35 -17.37
C ASN A 10 4.59 3.67 -16.06
N CYS A 11 4.32 2.38 -16.19
CA CYS A 11 3.73 1.53 -15.20
C CYS A 11 4.85 1.21 -14.22
N LYS A 12 5.26 2.24 -13.49
CA LYS A 12 6.36 2.25 -12.54
C LYS A 12 5.89 1.46 -11.34
N SER A 13 6.34 0.22 -11.23
CA SER A 13 6.28 -0.51 -9.98
C SER A 13 7.40 -0.01 -9.07
N ARG A 14 7.08 0.12 -7.80
CA ARG A 14 7.98 0.49 -6.73
C ARG A 14 7.77 -0.46 -5.57
N THR A 15 8.86 -0.92 -4.99
CA THR A 15 8.80 -1.69 -3.75
C THR A 15 8.73 -0.70 -2.59
N VAL A 16 7.63 -0.76 -1.84
CA VAL A 16 7.41 0.03 -0.63
C VAL A 16 7.57 -0.89 0.56
N LYS A 17 8.46 -0.54 1.48
CA LYS A 17 8.66 -1.25 2.73
C LYS A 17 7.59 -0.85 3.73
N LEU A 18 6.81 -1.83 4.17
CA LEU A 18 5.74 -1.65 5.14
C LEU A 18 6.21 -2.15 6.50
N LEU A 19 6.35 -1.26 7.48
CA LEU A 19 6.68 -1.62 8.85
C LEU A 19 5.39 -1.76 9.66
N CYS A 20 5.14 -2.94 10.22
CA CYS A 20 4.04 -3.12 11.17
C CYS A 20 4.59 -3.10 12.60
N PRO A 21 4.37 -2.03 13.40
CA PRO A 21 4.85 -1.96 14.78
C PRO A 21 4.17 -2.97 15.70
N ALA A 22 2.93 -3.40 15.38
CA ALA A 22 2.24 -4.45 16.14
C ALA A 22 2.88 -5.84 15.99
N LEU A 23 3.59 -6.07 14.88
CA LEU A 23 4.28 -7.33 14.58
C LEU A 23 5.82 -7.17 14.58
N SER A 24 6.32 -5.95 14.84
CA SER A 24 7.72 -5.55 14.69
C SER A 24 8.39 -6.09 13.41
N LYS A 25 7.64 -6.12 12.30
CA LYS A 25 8.06 -6.76 11.04
C LYS A 25 8.00 -5.79 9.88
N ILE A 26 9.04 -5.79 9.06
CA ILE A 26 9.10 -5.08 7.78
C ILE A 26 8.74 -6.06 6.67
N VAL A 27 7.79 -5.69 5.83
CA VAL A 27 7.37 -6.47 4.67
C VAL A 27 7.57 -5.62 3.41
N PRO A 28 8.37 -6.08 2.44
CA PRO A 28 8.44 -5.42 1.14
C PRO A 28 7.13 -5.67 0.38
N TYR A 29 6.51 -4.61 -0.10
CA TYR A 29 5.25 -4.66 -0.83
C TYR A 29 5.41 -3.96 -2.17
N GLU A 30 5.28 -4.72 -3.26
CA GLU A 30 5.39 -4.18 -4.62
C GLU A 30 4.09 -3.52 -5.02
N VAL A 31 4.17 -2.23 -5.37
CA VAL A 31 3.02 -1.40 -5.71
C VAL A 31 3.27 -0.65 -7.00
N TRP A 32 2.21 -0.40 -7.74
CA TRP A 32 2.29 0.44 -8.94
C TRP A 32 1.89 1.86 -8.55
N GLU A 33 2.66 2.84 -9.01
CA GLU A 33 2.41 4.25 -8.67
C GLU A 33 0.98 4.70 -9.04
N GLU A 34 0.46 4.24 -10.17
CA GLU A 34 -0.88 4.55 -10.66
C GLU A 34 -1.98 3.64 -10.09
N GLN A 35 -1.59 2.54 -9.42
CA GLN A 35 -2.57 1.65 -8.82
C GLN A 35 -3.22 2.31 -7.60
N ARG A 36 -4.54 2.13 -7.50
CA ARG A 36 -5.31 2.55 -6.33
C ARG A 36 -4.87 1.77 -5.10
N LEU A 37 -4.85 2.46 -3.98
CA LEU A 37 -4.41 1.87 -2.74
C LEU A 37 -5.47 0.88 -2.22
N ASP A 38 -5.15 -0.41 -2.33
CA ASP A 38 -6.00 -1.51 -1.88
C ASP A 38 -5.63 -1.90 -0.45
N LEU A 39 -6.34 -1.33 0.53
CA LEU A 39 -6.10 -1.59 1.95
C LEU A 39 -6.38 -3.06 2.28
N GLY A 40 -7.31 -3.70 1.57
CA GLY A 40 -7.61 -5.12 1.70
C GLY A 40 -6.38 -6.01 1.47
N SER A 41 -5.65 -5.79 0.39
CA SER A 41 -4.45 -6.57 0.05
C SER A 41 -3.30 -6.31 1.02
N ILE A 42 -3.10 -5.06 1.44
CA ILE A 42 -2.10 -4.70 2.46
C ILE A 42 -2.44 -5.36 3.80
N ALA A 43 -3.69 -5.24 4.22
CA ALA A 43 -4.20 -5.82 5.46
C ALA A 43 -4.02 -7.35 5.45
N ARG A 44 -4.34 -8.00 4.33
CA ARG A 44 -4.13 -9.45 4.14
C ARG A 44 -2.66 -9.84 4.19
N ALA A 45 -1.77 -9.05 3.57
CA ALA A 45 -0.33 -9.32 3.60
C ALA A 45 0.26 -9.22 5.02
N LEU A 46 -0.33 -8.38 5.87
CA LEU A 46 0.11 -8.14 7.25
C LEU A 46 -0.73 -8.88 8.31
N GLY A 47 -1.86 -9.50 7.95
CA GLY A 47 -2.79 -10.11 8.90
C GLY A 47 -3.60 -9.11 9.74
N LEU A 48 -3.82 -7.90 9.24
CA LEU A 48 -4.57 -6.82 9.91
C LEU A 48 -6.03 -6.75 9.43
N GLU A 49 -6.86 -6.06 10.20
CA GLU A 49 -8.23 -5.73 9.83
C GLU A 49 -8.22 -4.52 8.87
N PRO A 50 -8.69 -4.64 7.62
CA PRO A 50 -8.62 -3.55 6.63
C PRO A 50 -9.44 -2.32 7.03
N SER A 51 -10.49 -2.49 7.84
CA SER A 51 -11.34 -1.37 8.31
C SER A 51 -10.65 -0.55 9.41
N ALA A 52 -9.70 -1.14 10.12
CA ALA A 52 -8.94 -0.50 11.19
C ALA A 52 -7.51 -0.13 10.76
N LEU A 53 -7.18 -0.25 9.47
CA LEU A 53 -5.84 -0.05 8.94
C LEU A 53 -5.50 1.44 8.79
N LYS A 54 -4.32 1.82 9.29
CA LYS A 54 -3.74 3.15 9.28
C LYS A 54 -2.35 3.10 8.67
N LEU A 55 -2.07 4.01 7.74
CA LEU A 55 -0.75 4.20 7.11
C LEU A 55 -0.13 5.48 7.65
N ASN A 56 1.07 5.41 8.22
CA ASN A 56 1.74 6.51 8.92
C ASN A 56 0.86 7.20 9.98
N GLY A 57 0.02 6.42 10.67
CA GLY A 57 -0.96 6.95 11.63
C GLY A 57 -2.21 7.60 11.00
N HIS A 58 -2.23 7.76 9.68
CA HIS A 58 -3.39 8.26 8.95
C HIS A 58 -4.35 7.14 8.57
N LEU A 59 -5.63 7.33 8.85
CA LEU A 59 -6.68 6.39 8.48
C LEU A 59 -7.08 6.65 7.02
N ILE A 60 -6.58 5.83 6.10
CA ILE A 60 -6.76 6.01 4.65
C ILE A 60 -8.08 5.36 4.16
N GLY A 61 -8.62 4.40 4.92
CA GLY A 61 -9.89 3.73 4.63
C GLY A 61 -11.06 4.37 5.36
N ARG A 62 -11.87 5.16 4.64
CA ARG A 62 -13.01 5.89 5.24
C ARG A 62 -14.39 5.42 4.75
N GLY A 63 -14.51 4.19 4.24
CA GLY A 63 -15.78 3.69 3.74
C GLY A 63 -15.82 2.18 3.52
N ALA A 64 -17.03 1.66 3.35
CA ALA A 64 -17.36 0.23 3.22
C ALA A 64 -16.62 -0.51 2.10
N ASN A 65 -16.01 0.21 1.15
CA ASN A 65 -15.38 -0.38 -0.02
C ASN A 65 -13.90 -0.77 0.18
N LEU A 66 -13.26 -0.48 1.32
CA LEU A 66 -11.87 -0.86 1.66
C LEU A 66 -10.79 -0.47 0.61
N MET A 67 -11.17 0.21 -0.46
CA MET A 67 -10.32 0.79 -1.49
C MET A 67 -10.31 2.29 -1.28
N SER A 68 -9.12 2.88 -1.21
CA SER A 68 -9.01 4.32 -1.16
C SER A 68 -9.09 4.91 -2.57
N SER A 69 -9.73 6.08 -2.67
CA SER A 69 -9.83 6.81 -3.94
C SER A 69 -8.50 7.39 -4.42
N VAL A 70 -7.44 7.30 -3.61
CA VAL A 70 -6.11 7.81 -3.90
C VAL A 70 -5.18 6.72 -4.44
N THR A 71 -4.28 7.10 -5.33
CA THR A 71 -3.21 6.24 -5.86
C THR A 71 -2.01 6.21 -4.92
N TRP A 72 -1.15 5.19 -5.08
CA TRP A 72 0.13 5.14 -4.36
C TRP A 72 0.97 6.39 -4.61
N LYS A 73 1.05 6.88 -5.85
CA LYS A 73 1.78 8.11 -6.18
C LYS A 73 1.30 9.33 -5.39
N SER A 74 -0.01 9.55 -5.34
CA SER A 74 -0.57 10.69 -4.59
C SER A 74 -0.34 10.53 -3.08
N LEU A 75 -0.45 9.31 -2.55
CA LEU A 75 -0.16 9.04 -1.14
C LEU A 75 1.32 9.29 -0.80
N LEU A 76 2.24 8.79 -1.62
CA LEU A 76 3.68 8.96 -1.41
C LEU A 76 4.10 10.43 -1.53
N ASN A 77 3.58 11.17 -2.51
CA ASN A 77 3.81 12.61 -2.60
C ASN A 77 3.26 13.37 -1.39
N TYR A 78 2.09 12.97 -0.88
CA TYR A 78 1.52 13.54 0.33
C TYR A 78 2.43 13.29 1.54
N PHE A 79 2.95 12.07 1.70
CA PHE A 79 3.87 11.75 2.78
C PHE A 79 5.21 12.48 2.64
N SER A 80 5.80 12.52 1.44
CA SER A 80 7.03 13.27 1.17
C SER A 80 6.87 14.76 1.50
N GLY A 81 5.77 15.38 1.06
CA GLY A 81 5.46 16.78 1.38
C GLY A 81 5.18 17.05 2.86
N LYS A 82 4.88 16.01 3.64
CA LYS A 82 4.70 16.06 5.10
C LYS A 82 5.96 15.65 5.88
N GLY A 83 7.03 15.24 5.21
CA GLY A 83 8.22 14.67 5.87
C GLY A 83 7.93 13.32 6.54
N LEU A 84 6.96 12.57 6.02
CA LEU A 84 6.57 11.26 6.53
C LEU A 84 7.23 10.13 5.71
N PRO A 85 7.47 8.96 6.34
CA PRO A 85 8.14 7.84 5.71
C PRO A 85 7.36 7.32 4.49
N THR A 86 8.02 7.27 3.34
CA THR A 86 7.44 6.87 2.04
C THR A 86 7.61 5.37 1.74
N GLY A 87 8.35 4.64 2.57
CA GLY A 87 8.66 3.23 2.39
C GLY A 87 9.73 2.95 1.36
N GLU A 88 10.52 3.96 0.98
CA GLU A 88 11.62 3.80 0.01
C GLU A 88 12.77 2.98 0.58
N THR A 89 13.07 3.15 1.87
CA THR A 89 14.20 2.53 2.58
C THR A 89 13.71 1.88 3.88
N ASP A 90 14.50 1.01 4.51
CA ASP A 90 14.12 0.40 5.81
C ASP A 90 13.95 1.46 6.91
N GLN A 91 14.72 2.54 6.85
CA GLN A 91 14.62 3.67 7.79
C GLN A 91 13.37 4.51 7.55
N ASP A 92 12.91 4.59 6.30
CA ASP A 92 11.70 5.29 5.89
C ASP A 92 10.53 4.33 5.70
N ALA A 93 10.52 3.17 6.35
CA ALA A 93 9.47 2.18 6.16
C ALA A 93 8.09 2.75 6.54
N LEU A 94 7.13 2.58 5.64
CA LEU A 94 5.78 3.11 5.78
C LEU A 94 5.06 2.36 6.90
N ILE A 95 4.68 3.08 7.94
CA ILE A 95 4.20 2.48 9.19
C ILE A 95 2.76 2.05 9.00
N VAL A 96 2.50 0.75 9.04
CA VAL A 96 1.15 0.18 8.94
C VAL A 96 0.69 -0.25 10.32
N ALA A 97 -0.15 0.59 10.93
CA ALA A 97 -0.82 0.28 12.17
C ALA A 97 -2.23 -0.25 11.88
N GLY A 98 -2.67 -1.25 12.62
CA GLY A 98 -4.02 -1.78 12.46
C GLY A 98 -4.40 -2.66 13.63
N LYS A 99 -5.69 -2.98 13.72
CA LYS A 99 -6.15 -4.00 14.66
C LYS A 99 -5.76 -5.37 14.10
N LEU A 100 -5.15 -6.22 14.91
CA LEU A 100 -4.89 -7.60 14.54
C LEU A 100 -6.23 -8.32 14.35
N CYS A 101 -6.40 -9.01 13.22
CA CYS A 101 -7.53 -9.90 13.04
C CYS A 101 -7.39 -11.07 14.02
N LYS A 102 -8.36 -11.23 14.93
CA LYS A 102 -8.35 -12.34 15.90
C LYS A 102 -8.47 -13.66 15.12
N VAL A 103 -7.48 -14.54 15.34
CA VAL A 103 -7.21 -15.81 14.65
C VAL A 103 -8.47 -16.62 14.34
N GLY A 104 -8.67 -16.96 13.06
CA GLY A 104 -9.73 -17.85 12.58
C GLY A 104 -9.90 -17.83 11.05
N SER A 105 -9.62 -16.70 10.41
CA SER A 105 -9.73 -16.59 8.96
C SER A 105 -8.44 -17.03 8.29
N LYS A 106 -8.50 -18.12 7.51
CA LYS A 106 -7.48 -18.53 6.52
C LYS A 106 -7.17 -17.33 5.61
N PHE A 107 -6.21 -16.49 5.98
CA PHE A 107 -5.67 -15.50 5.06
C PHE A 107 -4.66 -16.24 4.19
N GLY A 108 -5.19 -16.83 3.12
CA GLY A 108 -4.43 -17.58 2.13
C GLY A 108 -3.21 -16.79 1.68
N LEU A 109 -2.11 -17.55 1.49
CA LEU A 109 -0.84 -17.12 0.93
C LEU A 109 -1.02 -16.05 -0.16
N PRO A 110 -0.09 -15.09 -0.29
CA PRO A 110 -0.17 -14.07 -1.32
C PRO A 110 -0.34 -14.74 -2.68
N TYR A 111 -1.53 -14.63 -3.25
CA TYR A 111 -1.76 -15.03 -4.63
C TYR A 111 -0.82 -14.16 -5.45
N ARG A 112 0.23 -14.79 -5.97
CA ARG A 112 1.18 -14.21 -6.92
C ARG A 112 0.35 -13.83 -8.15
N ARG A 113 -0.30 -12.67 -8.14
CA ARG A 113 -1.01 -12.16 -9.31
C ARG A 113 0.06 -11.99 -10.37
N LYS A 114 0.09 -12.91 -11.34
CA LYS A 114 0.80 -12.65 -12.59
C LYS A 114 0.21 -11.37 -13.15
N ALA A 115 1.08 -10.36 -13.25
CA ALA A 115 0.81 -9.14 -13.98
C ALA A 115 0.28 -9.52 -15.37
N ARG A 116 -0.87 -8.98 -15.72
CA ARG A 116 -1.25 -8.84 -17.12
C ARG A 116 -1.24 -7.33 -17.36
N CYS A 117 -0.16 -6.88 -18.00
CA CYS A 117 -0.18 -5.64 -18.76
C CYS A 117 -1.23 -5.78 -19.88
#